data_AF-A0A9P0A615-F1
#
_entry.id   AF-A0A9P0A615-F1
#
_cell.length_a   1.000
_cell.length_b   1.000
_cell.length_c   1.000
_cell.angle_alpha   90.00
_cell.angle_beta   90.00
_cell.angle_gamma   90.00
#
_symmetry.space_group_name_H-M   'P 1'
#
loop_
_entity.id
_entity.type
_entity.pdbx_description
1 polymer ?
#
loop_
_entity_poly.entity_id
_entity_poly.type
_entity_poly.pdbx_seq_one_letter_code
_entity_poly.pdbx_strand_id
1 'polypeptide(L)'
;MADERLPEEEWHSVTRLDVIWDDYRADSLKLGARLKRGSGVRRKVTPTTPIPRNWHEFLRNDENKKELFNMLSEKLVKREVDLEIIATNGNRVLSNATQKKFHNLQPCTHEEADTRIFLHAKDASQAGLKSIVIRTVDLDVVVLSTANFHKLDLDYLWILFGTGKNVEFIPIHILARELGISKSASLPFFHALTGCDNTSSFAGYGKKSAWQTFIRNPEFTCTFQELSEMPEDPSNCIERVDKFVVLMYDKSSSQTSVDAARKELFTKKKRFFDRLPPTRAALHQHILRSAYLYSRLLLGSVLGPRANSSGPPIVGLEENI
;
A
#
# COMPACT_ATOMS: atom_id res chain seq x y z
N MET A 1 13.99 27.49 -7.11
CA MET A 1 12.75 27.77 -6.36
C MET A 1 11.71 26.83 -6.92
N ALA A 2 11.47 25.70 -6.25
CA ALA A 2 10.35 24.83 -6.60
C ALA A 2 9.07 25.56 -6.16
N ASP A 3 8.04 25.55 -7.00
CA ASP A 3 6.76 26.18 -6.70
C ASP A 3 6.12 25.43 -5.51
N GLU A 4 6.07 26.07 -4.34
CA GLU A 4 5.47 25.54 -3.11
C GLU A 4 3.96 25.81 -3.04
N ARG A 5 3.34 26.23 -4.16
CA ARG A 5 1.90 26.52 -4.20
C ARG A 5 1.09 25.30 -3.78
N LEU A 6 0.19 25.54 -2.82
CA LEU A 6 -0.70 24.51 -2.30
C LEU A 6 -1.75 24.15 -3.38
N PRO A 7 -2.09 22.86 -3.53
CA PRO A 7 -3.10 22.45 -4.52
C PRO A 7 -4.47 23.09 -4.32
N GLU A 8 -4.77 23.64 -3.13
CA GLU A 8 -6.04 24.32 -2.87
C GLU A 8 -6.28 25.55 -3.74
N GLU A 9 -5.20 26.22 -4.16
CA GLU A 9 -5.28 27.38 -5.03
C GLU A 9 -5.53 26.99 -6.50
N GLU A 10 -5.38 25.69 -6.82
CA GLU A 10 -5.41 25.17 -8.19
C GLU A 10 -6.60 24.25 -8.50
N TRP A 11 -7.54 24.01 -7.57
CA TRP A 11 -8.72 23.17 -7.82
C TRP A 11 -9.52 23.58 -9.08
N HIS A 12 -9.51 24.86 -9.44
CA HIS A 12 -10.15 25.40 -10.64
C HIS A 12 -9.50 24.95 -11.96
N SER A 13 -8.30 24.38 -11.92
CA SER A 13 -7.55 23.88 -13.08
C SER A 13 -7.63 22.36 -13.26
N VAL A 14 -8.38 21.65 -12.40
CA VAL A 14 -8.53 20.20 -12.49
C VAL A 14 -9.32 19.85 -13.77
N THR A 15 -8.68 19.10 -14.66
CA THR A 15 -9.26 18.68 -15.95
C THR A 15 -9.68 17.20 -15.97
N ARG A 16 -9.24 16.41 -14.99
CA ARG A 16 -9.51 14.98 -14.87
C ARG A 16 -9.73 14.57 -13.40
N LEU A 17 -10.76 13.74 -13.17
CA LEU A 17 -11.09 13.14 -11.88
C LEU A 17 -11.21 11.62 -12.01
N ASP A 18 -10.37 10.91 -11.26
CA ASP A 18 -10.37 9.45 -11.21
C ASP A 18 -10.94 8.97 -9.86
N VAL A 19 -11.99 8.14 -9.91
CA VAL A 19 -12.62 7.54 -8.74
C VAL A 19 -12.37 6.03 -8.73
N ILE A 20 -11.58 5.60 -7.75
CA ILE A 20 -11.04 4.24 -7.70
C ILE A 20 -11.65 3.48 -6.52
N TRP A 21 -12.08 2.25 -6.79
CA TRP A 21 -12.70 1.36 -5.85
C TRP A 21 -11.95 0.02 -5.77
N ASP A 22 -12.08 -0.63 -4.63
CA ASP A 22 -11.74 -2.04 -4.47
C ASP A 22 -12.61 -2.92 -5.38
N ASP A 23 -12.08 -4.08 -5.74
CA ASP A 23 -12.78 -5.13 -6.47
C ASP A 23 -12.91 -6.37 -5.59
N TYR A 24 -14.12 -6.71 -5.16
CA TYR A 24 -14.33 -7.79 -4.20
C TYR A 24 -14.42 -9.16 -4.90
N ARG A 25 -13.31 -9.89 -4.98
CA ARG A 25 -13.28 -11.21 -5.66
C ARG A 25 -13.47 -12.37 -4.69
N ALA A 26 -14.04 -13.47 -5.19
CA ALA A 26 -14.28 -14.68 -4.39
C ALA A 26 -12.97 -15.40 -4.04
N ASP A 27 -11.97 -15.38 -4.92
CA ASP A 27 -10.64 -15.98 -4.79
C ASP A 27 -9.60 -15.02 -4.17
N SER A 28 -10.06 -14.03 -3.40
CA SER A 28 -9.20 -13.02 -2.78
C SER A 28 -8.33 -13.58 -1.64
N LEU A 29 -7.06 -13.14 -1.59
CA LEU A 29 -6.22 -13.35 -0.40
C LEU A 29 -6.76 -12.66 0.86
N LYS A 30 -7.56 -11.59 0.70
CA LYS A 30 -8.20 -10.88 1.81
C LYS A 30 -9.50 -11.54 2.27
N LEU A 31 -9.94 -12.63 1.65
CA LEU A 31 -11.15 -13.35 2.06
C LEU A 31 -11.11 -13.73 3.54
N GLY A 32 -10.01 -14.32 4.01
CA GLY A 32 -9.85 -14.68 5.43
C GLY A 32 -9.94 -13.47 6.37
N ALA A 33 -9.36 -12.33 6.00
CA ALA A 33 -9.47 -11.09 6.77
C ALA A 33 -10.90 -10.53 6.77
N ARG A 34 -11.64 -10.66 5.66
CA ARG A 34 -13.04 -10.25 5.54
C ARG A 34 -13.95 -11.11 6.41
N LEU A 35 -13.77 -12.44 6.39
CA LEU A 35 -14.53 -13.37 7.23
C LEU A 35 -14.36 -13.08 8.73
N LYS A 36 -13.15 -12.72 9.17
CA LYS A 36 -12.90 -12.31 10.57
C LYS A 36 -13.64 -11.04 10.99
N ARG A 37 -14.04 -10.17 10.05
CA ARG A 37 -14.79 -8.94 10.33
C ARG A 37 -16.29 -9.21 10.55
N GLY A 38 -16.74 -10.46 10.40
CA GLY A 38 -18.12 -10.89 10.61
C GLY A 38 -18.98 -10.73 9.37
N SER A 39 -20.25 -11.15 9.46
CA SER A 39 -21.23 -11.03 8.39
C SER A 39 -21.98 -9.70 8.45
N GLY A 40 -22.46 -9.26 7.28
CA GLY A 40 -23.31 -8.08 7.12
C GLY A 40 -24.63 -8.45 6.45
N VAL A 41 -25.69 -7.70 6.76
CA VAL A 41 -27.00 -7.90 6.15
C VAL A 41 -26.95 -7.51 4.67
N ARG A 42 -27.33 -8.45 3.80
CA ARG A 42 -27.45 -8.19 2.38
C ARG A 42 -28.59 -7.21 2.12
N ARG A 43 -28.30 -6.15 1.38
CA ARG A 43 -29.26 -5.13 0.98
C ARG A 43 -29.00 -4.69 -0.46
N LYS A 44 -29.95 -4.96 -1.34
CA LYS A 44 -29.88 -4.53 -2.74
C LYS A 44 -29.68 -3.02 -2.82
N VAL A 45 -28.70 -2.56 -3.59
CA VAL A 45 -28.39 -1.14 -3.77
C VAL A 45 -28.95 -0.65 -5.10
N THR A 46 -29.83 0.34 -5.01
CA THR A 46 -30.43 1.06 -6.15
C THR A 46 -30.44 2.56 -5.84
N PRO A 47 -30.63 3.44 -6.85
CA PRO A 47 -30.71 4.88 -6.62
C PRO A 47 -31.81 5.32 -5.64
N THR A 48 -32.83 4.48 -5.42
CA THR A 48 -33.96 4.71 -4.52
C THR A 48 -33.81 3.99 -3.18
N THR A 49 -32.75 3.20 -2.99
CA THR A 49 -32.52 2.46 -1.76
C THR A 49 -32.25 3.43 -0.61
N PRO A 50 -33.02 3.38 0.49
CA PRO A 50 -32.77 4.26 1.64
C PRO A 50 -31.37 4.01 2.22
N ILE A 51 -30.70 5.08 2.64
CA ILE A 51 -29.36 5.00 3.25
C ILE A 51 -29.42 4.08 4.49
N PRO A 52 -28.59 3.01 4.55
CA PRO A 52 -28.47 2.19 5.75
C PRO A 52 -28.22 2.99 7.04
N ARG A 53 -28.99 2.71 8.09
CA ARG A 53 -28.76 3.29 9.43
C ARG A 53 -27.46 2.77 10.05
N ASN A 54 -27.17 1.48 9.86
CA ASN A 54 -25.95 0.84 10.34
C ASN A 54 -24.96 0.65 9.19
N TRP A 55 -24.12 1.66 8.95
CA TRP A 55 -23.15 1.64 7.85
C TRP A 55 -22.09 0.54 8.01
N HIS A 56 -21.66 0.28 9.25
CA HIS A 56 -20.65 -0.74 9.55
C HIS A 56 -21.11 -2.13 9.16
N GLU A 57 -22.35 -2.49 9.49
CA GLU A 57 -22.94 -3.78 9.13
C GLU A 57 -23.19 -3.90 7.62
N PHE A 58 -23.67 -2.83 6.98
CA PHE A 58 -23.86 -2.80 5.53
C PHE A 58 -22.54 -3.05 4.78
N LEU A 59 -21.44 -2.43 5.23
CA LEU A 59 -20.10 -2.57 4.67
C LEU A 59 -19.40 -3.89 5.06
N ARG A 60 -20.02 -4.79 5.81
CA ARG A 60 -19.49 -6.15 6.02
C ARG A 60 -19.93 -7.14 4.94
N ASN A 61 -20.85 -6.74 4.07
CA ASN A 61 -21.31 -7.56 2.95
C ASN A 61 -20.65 -7.09 1.64
N ASP A 62 -19.88 -7.97 1.00
CA ASP A 62 -19.13 -7.63 -0.22
C ASP A 62 -20.04 -7.28 -1.41
N GLU A 63 -21.22 -7.92 -1.52
CA GLU A 63 -22.17 -7.61 -2.60
C GLU A 63 -22.81 -6.23 -2.44
N ASN A 64 -23.04 -5.79 -1.20
CA ASN A 64 -23.49 -4.43 -0.94
C ASN A 64 -22.47 -3.39 -1.45
N LYS A 65 -21.17 -3.66 -1.25
CA LYS A 65 -20.11 -2.76 -1.73
C LYS A 65 -20.00 -2.76 -3.24
N LYS A 66 -20.01 -3.93 -3.87
CA LYS A 66 -19.97 -4.05 -5.33
C LYS A 66 -21.11 -3.27 -5.98
N GLU A 67 -22.34 -3.47 -5.52
CA GLU A 67 -23.50 -2.75 -6.07
C GLU A 67 -23.43 -1.24 -5.79
N LEU A 68 -22.97 -0.83 -4.59
CA LEU A 68 -22.77 0.57 -4.27
C LEU A 68 -21.74 1.22 -5.21
N PHE A 69 -20.59 0.59 -5.41
CA PHE A 69 -19.53 1.10 -6.27
C PHE A 69 -19.97 1.16 -7.73
N ASN A 70 -20.63 0.12 -8.24
CA ASN A 70 -21.20 0.12 -9.58
C ASN A 70 -22.20 1.27 -9.78
N MET A 71 -23.15 1.43 -8.84
CA MET A 71 -24.16 2.48 -8.91
C MET A 71 -23.52 3.88 -8.88
N LEU A 72 -22.55 4.11 -7.99
CA LEU A 72 -21.85 5.39 -7.88
C LEU A 72 -21.05 5.69 -9.17
N SER A 73 -20.27 4.73 -9.66
CA SER A 73 -19.50 4.89 -10.91
C SER A 73 -20.41 5.21 -12.09
N GLU A 74 -21.51 4.49 -12.28
CA GLU A 74 -22.49 4.76 -13.35
C GLU A 74 -23.12 6.16 -13.25
N LYS A 75 -23.42 6.62 -12.03
CA LYS A 75 -24.02 7.94 -11.81
C LYS A 75 -23.01 9.08 -12.00
N LEU A 76 -21.76 8.85 -11.60
CA LEU A 76 -20.68 9.82 -11.74
C LEU A 76 -20.37 10.12 -13.21
N VAL A 77 -20.19 9.08 -14.03
CA VAL A 77 -19.85 9.25 -15.46
C VAL A 77 -21.00 9.78 -16.32
N LYS A 78 -22.23 9.83 -15.78
CA LYS A 78 -23.40 10.43 -16.43
C LYS A 78 -23.57 11.91 -16.09
N ARG A 79 -22.70 12.49 -15.26
CA ARG A 79 -22.74 13.92 -14.94
C ARG A 79 -22.26 14.71 -16.16
N GLU A 80 -23.05 15.71 -16.53
CA GLU A 80 -22.69 16.71 -17.53
C GLU A 80 -21.82 17.78 -16.86
N VAL A 81 -20.51 17.57 -16.91
CA VAL A 81 -19.49 18.48 -16.39
C VAL A 81 -18.36 18.60 -17.40
N ASP A 82 -17.74 19.77 -17.46
CA ASP A 82 -16.55 20.03 -18.28
C ASP A 82 -15.27 19.51 -17.57
N LEU A 83 -15.27 18.21 -17.30
CA LEU A 83 -14.24 17.50 -16.55
C LEU A 83 -14.21 16.04 -17.03
N GLU A 84 -13.04 15.51 -17.38
CA GLU A 84 -12.91 14.07 -17.66
C GLU A 84 -13.12 13.28 -16.37
N ILE A 85 -14.15 12.45 -16.31
CA ILE A 85 -14.40 11.56 -15.18
C ILE A 85 -14.07 10.14 -15.60
N ILE A 86 -13.25 9.46 -14.80
CA ILE A 86 -12.95 8.04 -14.94
C ILE A 86 -13.29 7.36 -13.62
N ALA A 87 -14.10 6.31 -13.65
CA ALA A 87 -14.47 5.57 -12.45
C ALA A 87 -14.24 4.08 -12.66
N THR A 88 -13.55 3.44 -11.72
CA THR A 88 -13.39 1.97 -11.76
C THR A 88 -14.73 1.27 -11.57
N ASN A 89 -14.88 0.09 -12.15
CA ASN A 89 -16.04 -0.77 -11.97
C ASN A 89 -15.64 -2.25 -12.14
N GLY A 90 -15.44 -2.94 -11.01
CA GLY A 90 -14.84 -4.29 -11.01
C GLY A 90 -13.44 -4.26 -11.62
N ASN A 91 -13.23 -5.00 -12.72
CA ASN A 91 -11.98 -5.01 -13.48
C ASN A 91 -11.97 -4.07 -14.70
N ARG A 92 -13.00 -3.22 -14.87
CA ARG A 92 -13.13 -2.27 -15.98
C ARG A 92 -13.09 -0.83 -15.48
N VAL A 93 -13.10 0.11 -16.41
CA VAL A 93 -13.31 1.54 -16.14
C VAL A 93 -14.51 2.06 -16.92
N LEU A 94 -15.24 2.98 -16.32
CA LEU A 94 -16.28 3.79 -16.94
C LEU A 94 -15.75 5.20 -17.11
N SER A 95 -16.20 5.92 -18.14
CA SER A 95 -15.88 7.33 -18.32
C SER A 95 -17.02 8.09 -18.99
N ASN A 96 -17.08 9.40 -18.75
CA ASN A 96 -17.94 10.31 -19.51
C ASN A 96 -17.37 10.64 -20.91
N ALA A 97 -16.07 10.39 -21.14
CA ALA A 97 -15.42 10.56 -22.44
C ALA A 97 -15.61 9.31 -23.31
N THR A 98 -16.64 9.32 -24.17
CA THR A 98 -17.11 8.15 -24.93
C THR A 98 -16.14 7.64 -26.00
N GLN A 99 -15.14 8.44 -26.41
CA GLN A 99 -14.23 8.13 -27.53
C GLN A 99 -12.84 7.65 -27.09
N LYS A 100 -12.50 7.71 -25.80
CA LYS A 100 -11.15 7.37 -25.32
C LYS A 100 -11.02 5.87 -25.09
N LYS A 101 -9.94 5.27 -25.60
CA LYS A 101 -9.64 3.86 -25.37
C LYS A 101 -8.78 3.72 -24.12
N PHE A 102 -9.32 3.04 -23.10
CA PHE A 102 -8.65 2.86 -21.80
C PHE A 102 -7.79 1.60 -21.72
N HIS A 103 -7.07 1.24 -22.80
CA HIS A 103 -6.29 -0.02 -22.84
C HIS A 103 -5.25 -0.14 -21.72
N ASN A 104 -4.77 0.98 -21.20
CA ASN A 104 -3.82 1.02 -20.09
C ASN A 104 -4.46 0.79 -18.71
N LEU A 105 -5.78 1.02 -18.59
CA LEU A 105 -6.52 0.92 -17.32
C LEU A 105 -7.37 -0.34 -17.20
N GLN A 106 -7.70 -1.02 -18.32
CA GLN A 106 -8.54 -2.21 -18.31
C GLN A 106 -8.05 -3.33 -19.25
N PRO A 107 -8.20 -4.62 -18.87
CA PRO A 107 -8.74 -5.08 -17.58
C PRO A 107 -7.74 -4.87 -16.43
N CYS A 108 -8.22 -4.37 -15.30
CA CYS A 108 -7.40 -4.18 -14.10
C CYS A 108 -7.42 -5.44 -13.22
N THR A 109 -6.25 -6.03 -13.01
CA THR A 109 -6.08 -7.25 -12.21
C THR A 109 -5.88 -6.98 -10.73
N HIS A 110 -5.61 -5.74 -10.33
CA HIS A 110 -5.44 -5.35 -8.93
C HIS A 110 -6.74 -5.51 -8.17
N GLU A 111 -6.70 -5.83 -6.89
CA GLU A 111 -7.92 -5.94 -6.08
C GLU A 111 -8.22 -4.65 -5.31
N GLU A 112 -7.19 -3.91 -4.90
CA GLU A 112 -7.30 -2.87 -3.89
C GLU A 112 -7.13 -1.48 -4.50
N ALA A 113 -7.91 -0.51 -4.00
CA ALA A 113 -7.87 0.86 -4.50
C ALA A 113 -6.49 1.52 -4.32
N ASP A 114 -5.80 1.18 -3.23
CA ASP A 114 -4.48 1.71 -2.85
C ASP A 114 -3.37 1.39 -3.87
N THR A 115 -3.51 0.30 -4.61
CA THR A 115 -2.58 -0.12 -5.66
C THR A 115 -3.08 0.30 -7.04
N ARG A 116 -4.38 0.19 -7.28
CA ARG A 116 -5.05 0.62 -8.52
C ARG A 116 -4.79 2.08 -8.84
N ILE A 117 -4.73 2.95 -7.83
CA ILE A 117 -4.55 4.40 -8.02
C ILE A 117 -3.30 4.77 -8.82
N PHE A 118 -2.24 3.97 -8.72
CA PHE A 118 -0.99 4.24 -9.43
C PHE A 118 -1.05 3.89 -10.92
N LEU A 119 -1.93 2.96 -11.31
CA LEU A 119 -2.21 2.70 -12.73
C LEU A 119 -2.87 3.93 -13.36
N HIS A 120 -3.81 4.54 -12.64
CA HIS A 120 -4.47 5.78 -13.03
C HIS A 120 -3.51 6.98 -13.03
N ALA A 121 -2.65 7.09 -12.02
CA ALA A 121 -1.62 8.13 -11.97
C ALA A 121 -0.64 8.03 -13.17
N LYS A 122 -0.23 6.81 -13.54
CA LYS A 122 0.61 6.59 -14.72
C LYS A 122 -0.11 6.95 -16.01
N ASP A 123 -1.36 6.52 -16.16
CA ASP A 123 -2.16 6.86 -17.35
C ASP A 123 -2.39 8.36 -17.49
N ALA A 124 -2.64 9.06 -16.38
CA ALA A 124 -2.72 10.52 -16.34
C ALA A 124 -1.40 11.19 -16.79
N SER A 125 -0.26 10.72 -16.26
CA SER A 125 1.06 11.17 -16.70
C SER A 125 1.30 10.96 -18.19
N GLN A 126 0.95 9.79 -18.71
CA GLN A 126 1.05 9.46 -20.15
C GLN A 126 0.11 10.30 -21.03
N ALA A 127 -0.99 10.79 -20.47
CA ALA A 127 -1.89 11.74 -21.12
C ALA A 127 -1.38 13.19 -21.05
N GLY A 128 -0.20 13.43 -20.47
CA GLY A 128 0.45 14.75 -20.36
C GLY A 128 0.16 15.50 -19.06
N LEU A 129 -0.57 14.90 -18.12
CA LEU A 129 -0.86 15.53 -16.82
C LEU A 129 0.35 15.39 -15.89
N LYS A 130 0.98 16.51 -15.51
CA LYS A 130 2.20 16.51 -14.69
C LYS A 130 1.99 16.80 -13.21
N SER A 131 0.77 17.18 -12.82
CA SER A 131 0.37 17.42 -11.43
C SER A 131 -0.81 16.54 -11.05
N ILE A 132 -0.69 15.79 -9.96
CA ILE A 132 -1.75 14.89 -9.45
C ILE A 132 -1.94 15.10 -7.94
N VAL A 133 -3.20 15.13 -7.52
CA VAL A 133 -3.60 15.10 -6.11
C VAL A 133 -4.34 13.78 -5.83
N ILE A 134 -3.82 13.00 -4.89
CA ILE A 134 -4.45 11.76 -4.40
C ILE A 134 -5.17 12.05 -3.08
N ARG A 135 -6.48 11.80 -3.01
CA ARG A 135 -7.23 11.86 -1.75
C ARG A 135 -7.25 10.48 -1.10
N THR A 136 -6.72 10.35 0.11
CA THR A 136 -6.74 9.09 0.86
C THR A 136 -6.69 9.30 2.37
N VAL A 137 -7.02 8.26 3.13
CA VAL A 137 -6.79 8.17 4.58
C VAL A 137 -5.84 7.03 4.93
N ASP A 138 -5.36 6.31 3.91
CA ASP A 138 -4.57 5.09 4.04
C ASP A 138 -3.08 5.40 3.89
N LEU A 139 -2.29 5.01 4.90
CA LEU A 139 -0.84 5.19 4.93
C LEU A 139 -0.15 4.37 3.83
N ASP A 140 -0.74 3.25 3.41
CA ASP A 140 -0.18 2.39 2.37
C ASP A 140 -0.02 3.17 1.05
N VAL A 141 -0.97 4.06 0.74
CA VAL A 141 -0.90 4.95 -0.42
C VAL A 141 0.23 5.96 -0.31
N VAL A 142 0.53 6.49 0.89
CA VAL A 142 1.65 7.42 1.10
C VAL A 142 3.00 6.74 0.87
N VAL A 143 3.15 5.53 1.42
CA VAL A 143 4.36 4.71 1.25
C VAL A 143 4.56 4.34 -0.21
N LEU A 144 3.52 3.83 -0.87
CA LEU A 144 3.58 3.43 -2.27
C LEU A 144 3.80 4.62 -3.21
N SER A 145 3.21 5.79 -2.91
CA SER A 145 3.43 7.02 -3.69
C SER A 145 4.88 7.46 -3.61
N THR A 146 5.45 7.46 -2.40
CA THR A 146 6.86 7.85 -2.20
C THR A 146 7.80 6.87 -2.91
N ALA A 147 7.51 5.57 -2.84
CA ALA A 147 8.32 4.53 -3.48
C ALA A 147 8.27 4.55 -5.01
N ASN A 148 7.13 4.94 -5.61
CA ASN A 148 6.93 4.92 -7.06
C ASN A 148 7.02 6.29 -7.73
N PHE A 149 7.17 7.40 -6.98
CA PHE A 149 7.19 8.75 -7.54
C PHE A 149 8.17 8.90 -8.72
N HIS A 150 9.41 8.44 -8.55
CA HIS A 150 10.45 8.50 -9.59
C HIS A 150 10.12 7.68 -10.86
N LYS A 151 9.10 6.82 -10.81
CA LYS A 151 8.63 5.98 -11.93
C LYS A 151 7.38 6.56 -12.64
N LEU A 152 6.71 7.56 -12.05
CA LEU A 152 5.43 8.08 -12.53
C LEU A 152 5.56 9.25 -13.53
N ASP A 153 6.78 9.77 -13.76
CA ASP A 153 7.04 10.90 -14.66
C ASP A 153 6.11 12.11 -14.39
N LEU A 154 6.01 12.49 -13.11
CA LEU A 154 5.22 13.62 -12.62
C LEU A 154 6.15 14.72 -12.09
N ASP A 155 5.74 15.98 -12.27
CA ASP A 155 6.41 17.12 -11.66
C ASP A 155 5.99 17.28 -10.21
N TYR A 156 4.68 17.12 -9.96
CA TYR A 156 4.05 17.30 -8.67
C TYR A 156 3.11 16.13 -8.35
N LEU A 157 3.37 15.47 -7.23
CA LEU A 157 2.45 14.51 -6.63
C LEU A 157 2.16 14.95 -5.20
N TRP A 158 0.88 15.14 -4.92
CA TRP A 158 0.37 15.52 -3.61
C TRP A 158 -0.57 14.44 -3.08
N ILE A 159 -0.54 14.23 -1.77
CA ILE A 159 -1.58 13.46 -1.09
C ILE A 159 -2.35 14.37 -0.16
N LEU A 160 -3.66 14.46 -0.36
CA LEU A 160 -4.57 15.04 0.59
C LEU A 160 -4.98 13.95 1.60
N PHE A 161 -4.27 13.90 2.73
CA PHE A 161 -4.34 12.84 3.74
C PHE A 161 -5.27 13.21 4.90
N GLY A 162 -5.99 12.24 5.48
CA GLY A 162 -6.78 12.43 6.70
C GLY A 162 -8.26 12.79 6.48
N THR A 163 -9.00 13.07 7.57
CA THR A 163 -10.45 13.31 7.55
C THR A 163 -10.86 14.55 8.34
N GLY A 164 -11.99 15.16 7.93
CA GLY A 164 -12.59 16.28 8.64
C GLY A 164 -11.62 17.47 8.79
N LYS A 165 -11.34 17.85 10.04
CA LYS A 165 -10.43 18.97 10.37
C LYS A 165 -8.95 18.60 10.34
N ASN A 166 -8.62 17.30 10.30
CA ASN A 166 -7.25 16.79 10.33
C ASN A 166 -6.82 16.37 8.92
N VAL A 167 -7.16 17.20 7.93
CA VAL A 167 -6.78 16.98 6.54
C VAL A 167 -5.50 17.76 6.28
N GLU A 168 -4.49 17.12 5.70
CA GLU A 168 -3.20 17.74 5.40
C GLU A 168 -2.72 17.38 4.00
N PHE A 169 -1.99 18.31 3.37
CA PHE A 169 -1.30 18.05 2.11
C PHE A 169 0.11 17.53 2.37
N ILE A 170 0.41 16.37 1.81
CA ILE A 170 1.73 15.74 1.86
C ILE A 170 2.38 15.87 0.47
N PRO A 171 3.49 16.62 0.33
CA PRO A 171 4.20 16.79 -0.93
C PRO A 171 5.09 15.58 -1.22
N ILE A 172 4.54 14.54 -1.86
CA ILE A 172 5.28 13.31 -2.17
C ILE A 172 6.49 13.57 -3.06
N HIS A 173 6.37 14.49 -4.01
CA HIS A 173 7.47 14.88 -4.89
C HIS A 173 8.68 15.45 -4.11
N ILE A 174 8.45 16.19 -3.02
CA ILE A 174 9.53 16.68 -2.14
C ILE A 174 10.10 15.50 -1.34
N LEU A 175 9.25 14.73 -0.67
CA LEU A 175 9.67 13.60 0.17
C LEU A 175 10.51 12.59 -0.63
N ALA A 176 10.05 12.22 -1.83
CA ALA A 176 10.75 11.25 -2.67
C ALA A 176 12.08 11.80 -3.22
N ARG A 177 12.19 13.11 -3.48
CA ARG A 177 13.44 13.76 -3.90
C ARG A 177 14.44 13.84 -2.75
N GLU A 178 13.99 14.19 -1.55
CA GLU A 178 14.84 14.25 -0.34
C GLU A 178 15.34 12.86 0.09
N LEU A 179 14.49 11.84 0.01
CA LEU A 179 14.89 10.46 0.32
C LEU A 179 15.82 9.87 -0.76
N GLY A 180 15.69 10.33 -1.99
CA GLY A 180 16.38 9.76 -3.15
C GLY A 180 15.81 8.41 -3.59
N ILE A 181 16.23 7.97 -4.77
CA ILE A 181 15.64 6.81 -5.46
C ILE A 181 15.75 5.53 -4.62
N SER A 182 16.94 5.18 -4.15
CA SER A 182 17.17 3.92 -3.41
C SER A 182 16.42 3.85 -2.10
N LYS A 183 16.38 4.95 -1.32
CA LYS A 183 15.68 4.95 -0.04
C LYS A 183 14.17 4.96 -0.22
N SER A 184 13.63 5.69 -1.19
CA SER A 184 12.22 5.59 -1.57
C SER A 184 11.84 4.17 -1.98
N ALA A 185 12.65 3.51 -2.81
CA ALA A 185 12.43 2.13 -3.24
C ALA A 185 12.50 1.11 -2.10
N SER A 186 13.15 1.44 -0.98
CA SER A 186 13.25 0.58 0.21
C SER A 186 12.05 0.65 1.17
N LEU A 187 11.26 1.72 1.10
CA LEU A 187 10.12 1.95 2.00
C LEU A 187 9.07 0.84 2.02
N PRO A 188 8.73 0.18 0.90
CA PRO A 188 7.71 -0.84 0.88
C PRO A 188 8.05 -2.05 1.77
N PHE A 189 9.24 -2.63 1.61
CA PHE A 189 9.69 -3.71 2.50
C PHE A 189 9.81 -3.22 3.95
N PHE A 190 10.37 -2.02 4.19
CA PHE A 190 10.44 -1.44 5.54
C PHE A 190 9.05 -1.32 6.19
N HIS A 191 8.04 -0.90 5.42
CA HIS A 191 6.68 -0.73 5.89
C HIS A 191 6.02 -2.07 6.25
N ALA A 192 6.18 -3.12 5.45
CA ALA A 192 5.79 -4.49 5.82
C ALA A 192 6.53 -5.00 7.05
N LEU A 193 7.86 -4.87 7.05
CA LEU A 193 8.69 -5.44 8.11
C LEU A 193 8.30 -4.86 9.47
N THR A 194 7.98 -3.56 9.51
CA THR A 194 7.62 -2.85 10.75
C THR A 194 6.14 -2.93 11.11
N GLY A 195 5.33 -3.66 10.33
CA GLY A 195 3.92 -3.93 10.56
C GLY A 195 2.99 -3.03 9.74
N CYS A 196 2.14 -3.63 8.91
CA CYS A 196 1.04 -3.02 8.17
C CYS A 196 -0.24 -3.87 8.35
N ASP A 197 -1.30 -3.63 7.59
CA ASP A 197 -2.55 -4.40 7.69
C ASP A 197 -2.37 -5.92 7.59
N ASN A 198 -1.34 -6.36 6.86
CA ASN A 198 -1.07 -7.77 6.56
C ASN A 198 0.09 -8.38 7.38
N THR A 199 0.75 -7.59 8.23
CA THR A 199 1.95 -8.00 8.99
C THR A 199 1.95 -7.44 10.42
N SER A 200 2.47 -8.22 11.36
CA SER A 200 2.58 -7.77 12.75
C SER A 200 3.65 -6.70 12.93
N SER A 201 3.47 -5.83 13.92
CA SER A 201 4.53 -4.94 14.41
C SER A 201 5.43 -5.65 15.42
N PHE A 202 6.62 -5.10 15.64
CA PHE A 202 7.55 -5.61 16.64
C PHE A 202 7.13 -5.14 18.05
N ALA A 203 7.13 -6.06 19.02
CA ALA A 203 6.71 -5.77 20.38
C ALA A 203 7.54 -4.62 21.00
N GLY A 204 6.87 -3.52 21.36
CA GLY A 204 7.49 -2.32 21.93
C GLY A 204 8.13 -1.35 20.92
N TYR A 205 8.07 -1.64 19.61
CA TYR A 205 8.67 -0.81 18.57
C TYR A 205 7.68 -0.50 17.45
N GLY A 206 7.41 0.78 17.24
CA GLY A 206 6.60 1.27 16.12
C GLY A 206 7.45 1.75 14.94
N LYS A 207 6.78 2.16 13.86
CA LYS A 207 7.45 2.68 12.64
C LYS A 207 8.39 3.84 12.93
N LYS A 208 8.03 4.73 13.86
CA LYS A 208 8.87 5.88 14.24
C LYS A 208 10.21 5.44 14.84
N SER A 209 10.23 4.46 15.75
CA SER A 209 11.47 3.98 16.35
C SER A 209 12.30 3.16 15.35
N ALA A 210 11.65 2.34 14.54
CA ALA A 210 12.33 1.61 13.46
C ALA A 210 12.94 2.57 12.41
N TRP A 211 12.25 3.65 12.07
CA TRP A 211 12.73 4.67 11.14
C TRP A 211 13.97 5.41 11.67
N GLN A 212 13.99 5.72 12.97
CA GLN A 212 15.18 6.30 13.61
C GLN A 212 16.40 5.36 13.54
N THR A 213 16.18 4.05 13.68
CA THR A 213 17.24 3.05 13.46
C THR A 213 17.67 3.04 12.01
N PHE A 214 16.74 3.07 11.07
CA PHE A 214 17.08 3.04 9.65
C PHE A 214 17.84 4.29 9.18
N ILE A 215 17.47 5.50 9.62
CA ILE A 215 18.22 6.71 9.30
C ILE A 215 19.68 6.65 9.77
N ARG A 216 19.92 6.08 10.96
CA ARG A 216 21.26 5.99 11.54
C ARG A 216 22.14 4.92 10.89
N ASN A 217 21.54 3.99 10.16
CA ASN A 217 22.21 2.84 9.57
C ASN A 217 21.82 2.74 8.07
N PRO A 218 22.33 3.66 7.22
CA PRO A 218 21.98 3.71 5.80
C PRO A 218 22.44 2.47 5.01
N GLU A 219 23.33 1.64 5.55
CA GLU A 219 23.78 0.39 4.93
C GLU A 219 22.63 -0.60 4.66
N PHE A 220 21.50 -0.48 5.36
CA PHE A 220 20.34 -1.34 5.14
C PHE A 220 19.52 -0.96 3.91
N THR A 221 19.76 0.22 3.30
CA THR A 221 18.96 0.70 2.18
C THR A 221 19.00 -0.26 0.99
N CYS A 222 20.18 -0.72 0.58
CA CYS A 222 20.31 -1.68 -0.53
C CYS A 222 19.58 -3.00 -0.22
N THR A 223 19.66 -3.49 1.02
CA THR A 223 18.99 -4.74 1.43
C THR A 223 17.47 -4.61 1.39
N PHE A 224 16.93 -3.50 1.90
CA PHE A 224 15.49 -3.26 1.89
C PHE A 224 14.97 -2.96 0.48
N GLN A 225 15.79 -2.33 -0.37
CA GLN A 225 15.48 -2.17 -1.78
C GLN A 225 15.43 -3.54 -2.48
N GLU A 226 16.47 -4.36 -2.34
CA GLU A 226 16.52 -5.74 -2.88
C GLU A 226 15.26 -6.52 -2.48
N LEU A 227 14.89 -6.50 -1.20
CA LEU A 227 13.70 -7.19 -0.69
C LEU A 227 12.36 -6.57 -1.14
N SER A 228 12.36 -5.29 -1.52
CA SER A 228 11.19 -4.65 -2.15
C SER A 228 11.05 -5.04 -3.63
N GLU A 229 12.14 -5.48 -4.27
CA GLU A 229 12.24 -5.81 -5.69
C GLU A 229 12.14 -7.33 -5.99
N MET A 230 11.67 -8.14 -5.03
CA MET A 230 11.41 -9.58 -5.20
C MET A 230 12.65 -10.38 -5.62
N PRO A 231 13.64 -10.58 -4.73
CA PRO A 231 14.77 -11.42 -5.05
C PRO A 231 14.29 -12.87 -5.20
N GLU A 232 14.84 -13.60 -6.17
CA GLU A 232 14.58 -15.03 -6.36
C GLU A 232 14.88 -15.84 -5.10
N ASP A 233 15.89 -15.40 -4.34
CA ASP A 233 16.24 -15.95 -3.03
C ASP A 233 16.47 -14.82 -1.99
N PRO A 234 15.53 -14.60 -1.07
CA PRO A 234 15.69 -13.62 0.01
C PRO A 234 16.73 -14.04 1.06
N SER A 235 17.23 -15.27 1.05
CA SER A 235 18.13 -15.82 2.08
C SER A 235 19.39 -14.97 2.29
N ASN A 236 19.93 -14.40 1.22
CA ASN A 236 21.12 -13.54 1.25
C ASN A 236 20.91 -12.21 2.01
N CYS A 237 19.65 -11.81 2.22
CA CYS A 237 19.30 -10.58 2.92
C CYS A 237 18.97 -10.81 4.40
N ILE A 238 18.63 -12.04 4.79
CA ILE A 238 18.06 -12.35 6.12
C ILE A 238 19.01 -11.94 7.24
N GLU A 239 20.30 -12.25 7.13
CA GLU A 239 21.29 -11.90 8.16
C GLU A 239 21.44 -10.39 8.34
N ARG A 240 21.31 -9.63 7.26
CA ARG A 240 21.35 -8.16 7.31
C ARG A 240 20.09 -7.60 7.98
N VAL A 241 18.93 -8.21 7.73
CA VAL A 241 17.68 -7.84 8.41
C VAL A 241 17.71 -8.26 9.90
N ASP A 242 18.30 -9.41 10.24
CA ASP A 242 18.54 -9.82 11.63
C ASP A 242 19.33 -8.72 12.36
N LYS A 243 20.44 -8.25 11.76
CA LYS A 243 21.25 -7.16 12.31
C LYS A 243 20.44 -5.86 12.48
N PHE A 244 19.58 -5.51 11.52
CA PHE A 244 18.70 -4.35 11.65
C PHE A 244 17.75 -4.48 12.86
N VAL A 245 17.12 -5.65 13.05
CA VAL A 245 16.23 -5.90 14.18
C VAL A 245 17.00 -5.88 15.50
N VAL A 246 18.22 -6.41 15.54
CA VAL A 246 19.10 -6.29 16.72
C VAL A 246 19.31 -4.83 17.08
N LEU A 247 19.73 -3.99 16.13
CA LEU A 247 19.99 -2.56 16.37
C LEU A 247 18.73 -1.77 16.74
N MET A 248 17.55 -2.23 16.29
CA MET A 248 16.28 -1.66 16.70
C MET A 248 16.02 -1.91 18.19
N TYR A 249 16.25 -3.13 18.68
CA TYR A 249 16.08 -3.46 20.09
C TYR A 249 17.23 -2.96 20.98
N ASP A 250 18.44 -2.86 20.44
CA ASP A 250 19.64 -2.47 21.17
C ASP A 250 20.68 -1.79 20.27
N LYS A 251 20.63 -0.46 20.25
CA LYS A 251 21.44 0.39 19.36
C LYS A 251 22.95 0.25 19.55
N SER A 252 23.40 -0.27 20.70
CA SER A 252 24.83 -0.47 21.00
C SER A 252 25.28 -1.91 20.84
N SER A 253 24.40 -2.80 20.37
CA SER A 253 24.72 -4.22 20.27
C SER A 253 25.70 -4.48 19.13
N SER A 254 26.70 -5.32 19.41
CA SER A 254 27.62 -5.85 18.39
C SER A 254 27.12 -7.17 17.78
N GLN A 255 25.95 -7.66 18.21
CA GLN A 255 25.39 -8.93 17.72
C GLN A 255 24.82 -8.76 16.32
N THR A 256 24.97 -9.79 15.50
CA THR A 256 24.39 -9.85 14.15
C THR A 256 23.14 -10.74 14.07
N SER A 257 22.95 -11.62 15.06
CA SER A 257 21.81 -12.53 15.15
C SER A 257 20.86 -12.11 16.27
N VAL A 258 19.55 -12.18 16.01
CA VAL A 258 18.53 -11.88 17.01
C VAL A 258 18.56 -12.84 18.20
N ASP A 259 18.90 -14.12 18.02
CA ASP A 259 18.96 -15.07 19.15
C ASP A 259 20.16 -14.77 20.07
N ALA A 260 21.30 -14.38 19.50
CA ALA A 260 22.44 -13.92 20.26
C ALA A 260 22.11 -12.63 21.04
N ALA A 261 21.44 -11.67 20.39
CA ALA A 261 20.95 -10.45 21.04
C ALA A 261 19.92 -10.75 22.14
N ARG A 262 18.99 -11.69 21.93
CA ARG A 262 18.03 -12.13 22.95
C ARG A 262 18.75 -12.64 24.20
N LYS A 263 19.74 -13.53 24.02
CA LYS A 263 20.54 -14.05 25.13
C LYS A 263 21.26 -12.93 25.87
N GLU A 264 21.90 -12.00 25.14
CA GLU A 264 22.62 -10.89 25.76
C GLU A 264 21.69 -9.94 26.52
N LEU A 265 20.57 -9.55 25.92
CA LEU A 265 19.58 -8.66 26.53
C LEU A 265 18.96 -9.26 27.79
N PHE A 266 18.72 -10.56 27.80
CA PHE A 266 18.20 -11.28 28.97
C PHE A 266 19.26 -11.41 30.06
N THR A 267 20.45 -11.92 29.73
CA THR A 267 21.48 -12.26 30.73
C THR A 267 22.24 -11.06 31.26
N LYS A 268 22.63 -10.12 30.40
CA LYS A 268 23.47 -8.96 30.79
C LYS A 268 22.65 -7.72 31.08
N LYS A 269 21.60 -7.46 30.30
CA LYS A 269 20.76 -6.25 30.44
C LYS A 269 19.46 -6.47 31.22
N LYS A 270 19.20 -7.70 31.71
CA LYS A 270 18.06 -8.08 32.56
C LYS A 270 16.70 -7.62 32.00
N ARG A 271 16.53 -7.65 30.68
CA ARG A 271 15.25 -7.30 30.04
C ARG A 271 14.23 -8.43 30.19
N PHE A 272 12.98 -8.06 30.42
CA PHE A 272 11.84 -8.98 30.44
C PHE A 272 11.54 -9.55 29.04
N PHE A 273 10.89 -10.72 28.99
CA PHE A 273 10.61 -11.46 27.76
C PHE A 273 9.80 -10.68 26.72
N ASP A 274 8.88 -9.83 27.15
CA ASP A 274 8.05 -8.96 26.31
C ASP A 274 8.84 -7.81 25.64
N ARG A 275 10.09 -7.59 26.06
CA ARG A 275 11.01 -6.56 25.53
C ARG A 275 12.21 -7.13 24.79
N LEU A 276 12.17 -8.41 24.45
CA LEU A 276 13.18 -9.07 23.63
C LEU A 276 12.78 -9.04 22.13
N PRO A 277 13.75 -9.02 21.21
CA PRO A 277 13.45 -9.19 19.78
C PRO A 277 12.83 -10.57 19.53
N PRO A 278 12.09 -10.79 18.42
CA PRO A 278 11.55 -12.10 18.09
C PRO A 278 12.67 -13.16 17.98
N THR A 279 12.30 -14.44 18.11
CA THR A 279 13.23 -15.53 17.80
C THR A 279 13.63 -15.50 16.34
N ARG A 280 14.81 -16.02 16.00
CA ARG A 280 15.26 -16.07 14.60
C ARG A 280 14.28 -16.80 13.69
N ALA A 281 13.70 -17.90 14.15
CA ALA A 281 12.70 -18.65 13.38
C ALA A 281 11.43 -17.81 13.08
N ALA A 282 10.93 -17.05 14.06
CA ALA A 282 9.78 -16.18 13.85
C ALA A 282 10.11 -15.00 12.93
N LEU A 283 11.29 -14.38 13.13
CA LEU A 283 11.75 -13.28 12.29
C LEU A 283 11.96 -13.73 10.84
N HIS A 284 12.52 -14.92 10.62
CA HIS A 284 12.70 -15.50 9.30
C HIS A 284 11.38 -15.56 8.51
N GLN A 285 10.34 -16.14 9.09
CA GLN A 285 9.01 -16.20 8.46
C GLN A 285 8.40 -14.82 8.26
N HIS A 286 8.63 -13.90 9.19
CA HIS A 286 8.17 -12.51 9.08
C HIS A 286 8.85 -11.77 7.93
N ILE A 287 10.15 -11.97 7.71
CA ILE A 287 10.90 -11.40 6.58
C ILE A 287 10.37 -11.95 5.26
N LEU A 288 10.22 -13.28 5.15
CA LEU A 288 9.70 -13.91 3.94
C LEU A 288 8.29 -13.40 3.60
N ARG A 289 7.42 -13.31 4.61
CA ARG A 289 6.07 -12.75 4.45
C ARG A 289 6.11 -11.28 4.03
N SER A 290 6.99 -10.49 4.64
CA SER A 290 7.16 -9.07 4.35
C SER A 290 7.61 -8.83 2.91
N ALA A 291 8.61 -9.59 2.45
CA ALA A 291 9.08 -9.56 1.07
C ALA A 291 8.00 -10.05 0.08
N TYR A 292 7.28 -11.12 0.42
CA TYR A 292 6.19 -11.63 -0.40
C TYR A 292 5.04 -10.60 -0.62
N LEU A 293 4.65 -9.89 0.44
CA LEU A 293 3.54 -8.94 0.35
C LEU A 293 3.88 -7.77 -0.59
N TYR A 294 5.06 -7.17 -0.45
CA TYR A 294 5.40 -5.99 -1.27
C TYR A 294 5.93 -6.34 -2.65
N SER A 295 6.54 -7.50 -2.85
CA SER A 295 6.80 -8.01 -4.20
C SER A 295 5.49 -8.18 -5.00
N ARG A 296 4.42 -8.63 -4.35
CA ARG A 296 3.10 -8.75 -5.00
C ARG A 296 2.43 -7.38 -5.24
N LEU A 297 2.64 -6.41 -4.36
CA LEU A 297 2.10 -5.05 -4.49
C LEU A 297 2.87 -4.19 -5.51
N LEU A 298 4.17 -4.42 -5.72
CA LEU A 298 5.01 -3.59 -6.61
C LEU A 298 5.38 -4.25 -7.94
N LEU A 299 5.59 -5.57 -7.99
CA LEU A 299 6.16 -6.28 -9.15
C LEU A 299 5.16 -7.11 -9.95
N GLY A 300 3.88 -6.93 -9.68
CA GLY A 300 2.84 -7.26 -10.62
C GLY A 300 1.94 -6.06 -10.83
N SER A 301 2.08 -5.35 -11.94
CA SER A 301 1.03 -4.49 -12.50
C SER A 301 0.74 -3.10 -11.91
N VAL A 302 1.60 -2.48 -11.08
CA VAL A 302 1.39 -1.04 -10.73
C VAL A 302 1.41 -0.15 -11.97
N LEU A 303 2.14 -0.55 -13.01
CA LEU A 303 2.37 0.25 -14.21
C LEU A 303 1.99 -0.45 -15.54
N GLY A 304 1.21 -1.54 -15.50
CA GLY A 304 0.68 -2.22 -16.70
C GLY A 304 -0.11 -3.49 -16.39
N PRO A 305 -1.11 -3.88 -17.18
CA PRO A 305 -1.93 -5.07 -16.93
C PRO A 305 -1.11 -6.37 -17.00
N ARG A 306 -1.33 -7.31 -16.07
CA ARG A 306 -0.70 -8.63 -16.11
C ARG A 306 -1.26 -9.46 -17.27
N ALA A 307 -0.38 -10.06 -18.07
CA ALA A 307 -0.71 -11.24 -18.87
C ALA A 307 -0.87 -12.44 -17.91
N ASN A 308 -1.84 -13.31 -18.20
CA ASN A 308 -2.12 -14.52 -17.44
C ASN A 308 -0.89 -15.45 -17.41
N SER A 309 -0.09 -15.39 -16.36
CA SER A 309 0.87 -16.44 -16.03
C SER A 309 0.40 -17.15 -14.76
N SER A 310 -0.05 -18.39 -14.94
CA SER A 310 -0.33 -19.36 -13.88
C SER A 310 0.92 -19.60 -13.03
N GLY A 311 0.97 -18.98 -11.85
CA GLY A 311 1.85 -19.43 -10.77
C GLY A 311 1.31 -20.73 -10.15
N PRO A 312 2.17 -21.55 -9.53
CA PRO A 312 1.77 -22.87 -9.05
C PRO A 312 0.71 -22.76 -7.94
N PRO A 313 -0.19 -23.76 -7.85
CA PRO A 313 -1.27 -23.76 -6.88
C PRO A 313 -0.75 -23.84 -5.44
N ILE A 314 -1.50 -23.22 -4.53
CA ILE A 314 -1.33 -23.28 -3.09
C ILE A 314 -1.51 -24.74 -2.66
N VAL A 315 -0.42 -25.39 -2.24
CA VAL A 315 -0.48 -26.66 -1.51
C VAL A 315 -0.04 -26.39 -0.07
N GLY A 316 -0.99 -26.54 0.86
CA GLY A 316 -0.76 -26.97 2.24
C GLY A 316 -0.01 -26.03 3.19
N LEU A 317 -0.74 -25.18 3.90
CA LEU A 317 -0.32 -24.65 5.22
C LEU A 317 -1.47 -24.64 6.24
N GLU A 318 -2.48 -25.51 6.05
CA GLU A 318 -3.61 -25.65 6.99
C GLU A 318 -3.52 -26.87 7.92
N GLU A 319 -2.39 -27.59 7.98
CA GLU A 319 -2.22 -28.64 8.99
C GLU A 319 -0.97 -28.38 9.83
N ASN A 320 -1.19 -28.26 11.14
CA ASN A 320 -0.26 -28.05 12.25
C ASN A 320 -0.09 -26.62 12.77
N ILE A 321 -1.19 -26.09 13.32
CA ILE A 321 -1.18 -25.47 14.67
C ILE A 321 -2.16 -26.28 15.53
#